data_AF-A0A2V7UGQ7-F1
#
_entry.id   AF-A0A2V7UGQ7-F1
#
_cell.length_a   1.000
_cell.length_b   1.000
_cell.length_c   1.000
_cell.angle_alpha   90.00
_cell.angle_beta   90.00
_cell.angle_gamma   90.00
#
_symmetry.space_group_name_H-M   'P 1'
#
loop_
_entity.id
_entity.type
_entity.pdbx_description
1 polymer ?
#
loop_
_entity_poly.entity_id
_entity_poly.type
_entity_poly.pdbx_seq_one_letter_code
_entity_poly.pdbx_strand_id
1 'polypeptide(L)'
;MTSRLLVLAQIGDADPEALARALGLAAADAVHRVRRGGWQLLRIAEPAAARDEHARLGEAGLVAVLVPEAEVRLCARPVVALGGERNGPELSLRTTEGSMRVEASHLVLAVQGPIAREYQTSQEVKRARLATLESGYRFHLHRRGEGRPVELDPGAFDFGSRAAGVSSLLQLSAWVQELTRGVLVDDAFRRLPPELGVAEPAATGPLAAADALGARAAVRGEAALVLDNLRQFRFYSAWRGAVERHRS
;
A
#
# COMPACT_ATOMS: atom_id res chain seq x y z
N MET A 1 -9.86 -15.22 -18.98
CA MET A 1 -8.86 -14.86 -17.95
C MET A 1 -9.00 -15.86 -16.82
N THR A 2 -7.93 -16.57 -16.46
CA THR A 2 -7.96 -17.52 -15.34
C THR A 2 -8.13 -16.75 -14.03
N SER A 3 -9.17 -17.10 -13.27
CA SER A 3 -9.54 -16.42 -12.03
C SER A 3 -8.67 -16.94 -10.88
N ARG A 4 -7.47 -16.38 -10.70
CA ARG A 4 -6.57 -16.74 -9.60
C ARG A 4 -7.06 -16.20 -8.25
N LEU A 5 -6.62 -16.83 -7.17
CA LEU A 5 -6.91 -16.45 -5.79
C LEU A 5 -5.62 -16.14 -5.02
N LEU A 6 -5.69 -15.16 -4.13
CA LEU A 6 -4.69 -14.91 -3.09
C LEU A 6 -5.01 -15.79 -1.89
N VAL A 7 -3.98 -16.44 -1.34
CA VAL A 7 -4.03 -17.13 -0.05
C VAL A 7 -3.38 -16.22 0.99
N LEU A 8 -4.18 -15.76 1.94
CA LEU A 8 -3.80 -14.81 2.97
C LEU A 8 -3.95 -15.48 4.33
N ALA A 9 -2.96 -15.37 5.21
CA ALA A 9 -3.01 -15.95 6.55
C ALA A 9 -2.75 -14.89 7.62
N GLN A 10 -3.47 -15.00 8.73
CA GLN A 10 -3.23 -14.20 9.94
C GLN A 10 -2.12 -14.88 10.74
N ILE A 11 -1.00 -14.18 10.89
CA ILE A 11 0.23 -14.75 11.46
C ILE A 11 0.52 -14.22 12.88
N GLY A 12 -0.07 -13.08 13.27
CA GLY A 12 0.21 -12.40 14.55
C GLY A 12 0.02 -13.27 15.80
N ASP A 13 -0.97 -14.15 15.77
CA ASP A 13 -1.36 -14.99 16.91
C ASP A 13 -1.14 -16.48 16.63
N ALA A 14 -0.42 -16.81 15.56
CA ALA A 14 -0.16 -18.19 15.17
C ALA A 14 0.92 -18.83 16.05
N ASP A 15 0.76 -20.12 16.36
CA ASP A 15 1.83 -20.94 16.92
C ASP A 15 2.98 -21.03 15.90
N PRO A 16 4.21 -20.57 16.23
CA PRO A 16 5.35 -20.65 15.33
C PRO A 16 5.67 -22.06 14.86
N GLU A 17 5.43 -23.10 15.67
CA GLU A 17 5.68 -24.47 15.26
C GLU A 17 4.64 -24.98 14.26
N ALA A 18 3.36 -24.72 14.52
CA ALA A 18 2.28 -24.99 13.56
C ALA A 18 2.53 -24.26 12.24
N LEU A 19 2.94 -22.99 12.29
CA LEU A 19 3.29 -22.20 11.11
C LEU A 19 4.48 -22.78 10.34
N ALA A 20 5.53 -23.20 11.05
CA ALA A 20 6.70 -23.82 10.43
C ALA A 20 6.34 -25.10 9.68
N ARG A 21 5.54 -25.98 10.31
CA ARG A 21 5.07 -27.22 9.68
C ARG A 21 4.17 -26.96 8.49
N ALA A 22 3.19 -26.05 8.64
CA ALA A 22 2.21 -25.76 7.61
C ALA A 22 2.84 -25.18 6.34
N LEU A 23 3.86 -24.31 6.50
CA LEU A 23 4.51 -23.61 5.39
C LEU A 23 5.86 -24.21 4.97
N GLY A 24 6.31 -25.28 5.61
CA GLY A 24 7.63 -25.88 5.37
C GLY A 24 8.79 -24.92 5.65
N LEU A 25 8.66 -24.07 6.68
CA LEU A 25 9.67 -23.07 7.04
C LEU A 25 10.66 -23.59 8.07
N ALA A 26 11.86 -23.02 8.09
CA ALA A 26 12.74 -23.15 9.23
C ALA A 26 12.09 -22.51 10.48
N ALA A 27 12.34 -23.09 11.66
CA ALA A 27 11.75 -22.61 12.92
C ALA A 27 12.05 -21.13 13.19
N ALA A 28 13.27 -20.68 12.88
CA ALA A 28 13.66 -19.27 13.02
C ALA A 28 12.82 -18.35 12.12
N ASP A 29 12.53 -18.74 10.88
CA ASP A 29 11.72 -17.96 9.94
C ASP A 29 10.27 -17.86 10.41
N ALA A 30 9.72 -18.94 10.95
CA ALA A 30 8.37 -18.93 11.51
C ALA A 30 8.27 -17.98 12.70
N VAL A 31 9.24 -18.01 13.63
CA VAL A 31 9.33 -17.06 14.75
C VAL A 31 9.42 -15.62 14.23
N HIS A 32 10.25 -15.34 13.22
CA HIS A 32 10.34 -14.01 12.62
C HIS A 32 9.02 -13.55 11.99
N ARG A 33 8.29 -14.45 11.32
CA ARG A 33 6.99 -14.14 10.73
C ARG A 33 5.92 -13.86 11.78
N VAL A 34 5.86 -14.62 12.87
CA VAL A 34 4.96 -14.37 14.01
C VAL A 34 5.28 -13.03 14.67
N ARG A 35 6.56 -12.75 14.93
CA ARG A 35 7.01 -11.44 15.46
C ARG A 35 6.66 -10.27 14.54
N ARG A 36 6.75 -10.46 13.21
CA ARG A 36 6.29 -9.46 12.25
C ARG A 36 4.78 -9.26 12.35
N GLY A 37 4.05 -10.35 12.55
CA GLY A 37 2.62 -10.40 12.81
C GLY A 37 1.76 -9.97 11.63
N GLY A 38 0.48 -9.73 11.94
CA GLY A 38 -0.54 -9.30 11.00
C GLY A 38 -0.88 -10.34 9.93
N TRP A 39 -1.62 -9.88 8.93
CA TRP A 39 -1.92 -10.69 7.76
C TRP A 39 -0.74 -10.72 6.80
N GLN A 40 -0.54 -11.86 6.16
CA GLN A 40 0.54 -12.04 5.18
C GLN A 40 0.00 -12.72 3.92
N LEU A 41 0.43 -12.21 2.76
CA LEU A 41 0.24 -12.90 1.50
C LEU A 41 1.22 -14.06 1.40
N LEU A 42 0.68 -15.28 1.33
CA LEU A 42 1.46 -16.49 1.19
C LEU A 42 1.67 -16.85 -0.29
N ARG A 43 0.59 -16.77 -1.09
CA ARG A 43 0.62 -17.21 -2.48
C ARG A 43 -0.50 -16.59 -3.32
N ILE A 44 -0.25 -16.48 -4.63
CA ILE A 44 -1.27 -16.31 -5.67
C ILE A 44 -1.31 -17.60 -6.50
N ALA A 45 -2.46 -18.25 -6.59
CA ALA A 45 -2.59 -19.56 -7.23
C ALA A 45 -3.92 -19.72 -7.99
N GLU A 46 -3.99 -20.75 -8.83
CA GLU A 46 -5.25 -21.18 -9.45
C GLU A 46 -6.23 -21.68 -8.37
N PRO A 47 -7.56 -21.62 -8.61
CA PRO A 47 -8.57 -21.89 -7.59
C PRO A 47 -8.42 -23.22 -6.84
N ALA A 48 -8.10 -24.31 -7.55
CA ALA A 48 -7.93 -25.62 -6.92
C ALA A 48 -6.76 -25.61 -5.93
N ALA A 49 -5.57 -25.22 -6.37
CA ALA A 49 -4.38 -25.15 -5.53
C ALA A 49 -4.51 -24.15 -4.37
N ALA A 50 -5.23 -23.04 -4.57
CA ALA A 50 -5.51 -22.08 -3.51
C ALA A 50 -6.44 -22.65 -2.43
N ARG A 51 -7.47 -23.42 -2.81
CA ARG A 51 -8.36 -24.09 -1.86
C ARG A 51 -7.66 -25.21 -1.10
N ASP A 52 -6.80 -25.99 -1.79
CA ASP A 52 -6.00 -27.02 -1.13
C ASP A 52 -5.05 -26.40 -0.09
N GLU A 53 -4.40 -25.29 -0.42
CA GLU A 53 -3.56 -24.55 0.52
C GLU A 53 -4.39 -24.00 1.70
N HIS A 54 -5.53 -23.39 1.43
CA HIS A 54 -6.43 -22.86 2.46
C HIS A 54 -6.90 -23.94 3.44
N ALA A 55 -7.26 -25.12 2.93
CA ALA A 55 -7.62 -26.27 3.75
C ALA A 55 -6.44 -26.74 4.62
N ARG A 56 -5.23 -26.88 4.05
CA ARG A 56 -4.02 -27.25 4.80
C ARG A 56 -3.71 -26.27 5.93
N LEU A 57 -3.85 -24.97 5.68
CA LEU A 57 -3.66 -23.94 6.71
C LEU A 57 -4.69 -24.08 7.83
N GLY A 58 -5.95 -24.35 7.50
CA GLY A 58 -7.02 -24.60 8.47
C GLY A 58 -6.78 -25.85 9.32
N GLU A 59 -6.35 -26.97 8.71
CA GLU A 59 -5.97 -28.20 9.42
C GLU A 59 -4.81 -27.98 10.39
N ALA A 60 -3.89 -27.06 10.06
CA ALA A 60 -2.81 -26.64 10.93
C ALA A 60 -3.22 -25.61 12.01
N GLY A 61 -4.51 -25.27 12.10
CA GLY A 61 -5.03 -24.30 13.08
C GLY A 61 -4.77 -22.83 12.73
N LEU A 62 -4.37 -22.53 11.50
CA LEU A 62 -4.11 -21.17 11.03
C LEU A 62 -5.38 -20.54 10.46
N VAL A 63 -5.60 -19.27 10.78
CA VAL A 63 -6.69 -18.48 10.19
C VAL A 63 -6.24 -17.98 8.82
N ALA A 64 -6.92 -18.44 7.77
CA ALA A 64 -6.64 -18.06 6.39
C ALA A 64 -7.90 -17.63 5.63
N VAL A 65 -7.73 -16.75 4.66
CA VAL A 65 -8.78 -16.22 3.78
C VAL A 65 -8.32 -16.32 2.32
N LEU A 66 -9.27 -16.63 1.44
CA LEU A 66 -9.08 -16.61 0.00
C LEU A 66 -9.72 -15.37 -0.59
N VAL A 67 -8.96 -14.60 -1.36
CA VAL A 67 -9.46 -13.39 -2.04
C VAL A 67 -9.25 -13.51 -3.55
N PRO A 68 -10.23 -13.19 -4.41
CA PRO A 68 -10.03 -13.14 -5.85
C PRO A 68 -8.93 -12.16 -6.26
N GLU A 69 -7.96 -12.59 -7.10
CA GLU A 69 -6.91 -11.69 -7.60
C GLU A 69 -7.51 -10.51 -8.37
N ALA A 70 -8.56 -10.75 -9.15
CA ALA A 70 -9.23 -9.71 -9.92
C ALA A 70 -9.79 -8.59 -9.01
N GLU A 71 -10.35 -8.94 -7.85
CA GLU A 71 -10.82 -7.96 -6.86
C GLU A 71 -9.66 -7.10 -6.36
N VAL A 72 -8.54 -7.72 -5.97
CA VAL A 72 -7.36 -7.01 -5.46
C VAL A 72 -6.76 -6.12 -6.54
N ARG A 73 -6.64 -6.60 -7.77
CA ARG A 73 -6.10 -5.83 -8.90
C ARG A 73 -6.97 -4.62 -9.23
N LEU A 74 -8.30 -4.76 -9.11
CA LEU A 74 -9.23 -3.65 -9.27
C LEU A 74 -9.07 -2.63 -8.13
N CYS A 75 -9.00 -3.10 -6.88
CA CYS A 75 -8.89 -2.26 -5.69
C CYS A 75 -7.51 -1.61 -5.54
N ALA A 76 -6.47 -2.17 -6.16
CA ALA A 76 -5.12 -1.59 -6.21
C ALA A 76 -5.05 -0.32 -7.08
N ARG A 77 -6.15 0.08 -7.70
CA ARG A 77 -6.31 1.39 -8.35
C ARG A 77 -7.08 2.29 -7.39
N PRO A 78 -6.43 3.07 -6.52
CA PRO A 78 -7.15 3.88 -5.55
C PRO A 78 -7.93 5.02 -6.22
N VAL A 79 -8.82 5.66 -5.46
CA VAL A 79 -9.34 6.99 -5.78
C VAL A 79 -8.34 8.00 -5.22
N VAL A 80 -7.61 8.70 -6.08
CA VAL A 80 -6.55 9.61 -5.64
C VAL A 80 -7.14 10.93 -5.17
N ALA A 81 -6.83 11.35 -3.93
CA ALA A 81 -7.15 12.67 -3.41
C ALA A 81 -6.11 13.69 -3.90
N LEU A 82 -6.60 14.72 -4.58
CA LEU A 82 -5.81 15.83 -5.13
C LEU A 82 -5.60 16.94 -4.10
N GLY A 83 -6.46 17.00 -3.09
CA GLY A 83 -6.41 18.00 -2.04
C GLY A 83 -7.68 17.97 -1.21
N GLY A 84 -7.78 18.87 -0.25
CA GLY A 84 -8.94 18.91 0.63
C GLY A 84 -8.69 19.63 1.94
N GLU A 85 -9.69 19.55 2.79
CA GLU A 85 -9.70 20.18 4.09
C GLU A 85 -10.33 19.26 5.11
N ARG A 86 -10.02 19.54 6.37
CA ARG A 86 -10.60 18.85 7.50
C ARG A 86 -11.69 19.70 8.12
N ASN A 87 -12.89 19.13 8.22
CA ASN A 87 -14.07 19.75 8.77
C ASN A 87 -14.50 18.95 10.01
N GLY A 88 -13.88 19.24 11.15
CA GLY A 88 -14.13 18.50 12.40
C GLY A 88 -13.70 17.02 12.33
N PRO A 89 -14.64 16.05 12.49
CA PRO A 89 -14.34 14.62 12.43
C PRO A 89 -14.28 14.07 10.99
N GLU A 90 -14.43 14.91 9.97
CA GLU A 90 -14.54 14.49 8.57
C GLU A 90 -13.45 15.12 7.70
N LEU A 91 -13.08 14.42 6.63
CA LEU A 91 -12.28 14.98 5.55
C LEU A 91 -13.17 15.26 4.35
N SER A 92 -13.10 16.49 3.85
CA SER A 92 -13.70 16.90 2.57
C SER A 92 -12.59 16.96 1.52
N LEU A 93 -12.62 16.01 0.59
CA LEU A 93 -11.56 15.75 -0.37
C LEU A 93 -12.00 16.09 -1.79
N ARG A 94 -11.11 16.71 -2.56
CA ARG A 94 -11.18 16.77 -4.02
C ARG A 94 -10.43 15.57 -4.55
N THR A 95 -11.08 14.72 -5.34
CA THR A 95 -10.49 13.50 -5.86
C THR A 95 -10.49 13.46 -7.39
N THR A 96 -9.78 12.49 -7.94
CA THR A 96 -9.84 12.13 -9.37
C THR A 96 -11.24 11.78 -9.89
N GLU A 97 -12.18 11.48 -8.99
CA GLU A 97 -13.57 11.12 -9.32
C GLU A 97 -14.59 12.16 -8.83
N GLY A 98 -14.12 13.35 -8.46
CA GLY A 98 -14.94 14.44 -7.94
C GLY A 98 -14.80 14.62 -6.44
N SER A 99 -15.75 15.34 -5.83
CA SER A 99 -15.73 15.63 -4.40
C SER A 99 -16.15 14.42 -3.58
N MET A 100 -15.44 14.16 -2.48
CA MET A 100 -15.68 13.04 -1.59
C MET A 100 -15.61 13.46 -0.13
N ARG A 101 -16.52 12.93 0.69
CA ARG A 101 -16.45 13.04 2.15
C ARG A 101 -15.99 11.72 2.75
N VAL A 102 -15.07 11.79 3.70
CA VAL A 102 -14.60 10.62 4.46
C VAL A 102 -14.86 10.88 5.93
N GLU A 103 -15.70 10.04 6.52
CA GLU A 103 -16.11 10.11 7.92
C GLU A 103 -15.53 8.91 8.68
N ALA A 104 -15.17 9.10 9.95
CA ALA A 104 -14.61 8.05 10.78
C ALA A 104 -15.53 6.82 10.89
N SER A 105 -16.86 7.03 10.95
CA SER A 105 -17.89 5.99 11.02
C SER A 105 -17.91 5.02 9.84
N HIS A 106 -17.45 5.50 8.68
CA HIS A 106 -17.38 4.74 7.43
C HIS A 106 -16.03 4.06 7.23
N LEU A 107 -15.01 4.36 8.04
CA LEU A 107 -13.71 3.73 7.90
C LEU A 107 -13.69 2.32 8.51
N VAL A 108 -13.04 1.41 7.79
CA VAL A 108 -12.81 0.03 8.26
C VAL A 108 -11.32 -0.24 8.49
N LEU A 109 -10.44 0.43 7.74
CA LEU A 109 -9.01 0.23 7.79
C LEU A 109 -8.30 1.48 7.23
N ALA A 110 -7.23 1.91 7.88
CA ALA A 110 -6.24 2.78 7.26
C ALA A 110 -4.93 2.01 7.07
N VAL A 111 -4.38 2.04 5.86
CA VAL A 111 -3.07 1.45 5.55
C VAL A 111 -2.10 2.57 5.27
N GLN A 112 -0.90 2.50 5.86
CA GLN A 112 0.11 3.55 5.69
C GLN A 112 1.51 2.97 5.53
N GLY A 113 2.36 3.66 4.77
CA GLY A 113 3.70 3.17 4.55
C GLY A 113 4.61 4.09 3.75
N PRO A 114 5.93 3.89 3.90
CA PRO A 114 6.94 4.64 3.16
C PRO A 114 7.01 4.17 1.70
N ILE A 115 7.26 5.11 0.80
CA ILE A 115 7.56 4.86 -0.61
C ILE A 115 9.05 5.09 -0.86
N ALA A 116 9.79 4.00 -1.05
CA ALA A 116 11.18 4.05 -1.44
C ALA A 116 11.28 4.49 -2.90
N ARG A 117 12.26 5.34 -3.22
CA ARG A 117 12.46 5.85 -4.57
C ARG A 117 13.94 5.98 -4.92
N GLU A 118 14.27 5.56 -6.14
CA GLU A 118 15.64 5.53 -6.65
C GLU A 118 15.71 6.04 -8.08
N TYR A 119 16.78 6.77 -8.41
CA TYR A 119 17.13 7.10 -9.79
C TYR A 119 18.05 6.03 -10.38
N GLN A 120 17.68 5.48 -11.52
CA GLN A 120 18.58 4.66 -12.32
C GLN A 120 19.24 5.53 -13.39
N THR A 121 20.48 5.92 -13.12
CA THR A 121 21.35 6.62 -14.09
C THR A 121 22.22 5.59 -14.81
N SER A 122 22.04 5.48 -16.14
CA SER A 122 22.71 4.60 -17.11
C SER A 122 22.21 3.14 -17.24
N GLN A 123 22.20 2.65 -18.49
CA GLN A 123 21.79 1.30 -18.90
C GLN A 123 22.87 0.23 -18.65
N GLU A 124 24.06 0.59 -18.16
CA GLU A 124 25.12 -0.37 -17.88
C GLU A 124 25.00 -0.92 -16.46
N VAL A 125 24.61 -2.19 -16.38
CA VAL A 125 24.47 -2.99 -15.16
C VAL A 125 25.84 -3.21 -14.50
N LYS A 126 26.43 -2.18 -13.87
CA LYS A 126 27.54 -2.35 -12.92
C LYS A 126 27.45 -1.31 -11.81
N ARG A 127 26.84 -1.71 -10.68
CA ARG A 127 26.89 -1.04 -9.37
C ARG A 127 26.72 0.48 -9.46
N ALA A 128 25.50 0.94 -9.78
CA ALA A 128 25.16 2.34 -9.60
C ALA A 128 25.22 2.70 -8.11
N ARG A 129 26.06 3.67 -7.75
CA ARG A 129 25.90 4.44 -6.51
C ARG A 129 24.61 5.25 -6.66
N LEU A 130 23.53 4.72 -6.11
CA LEU A 130 22.20 5.32 -6.15
C LEU A 130 22.18 6.57 -5.27
N ALA A 131 21.85 7.72 -5.86
CA ALA A 131 21.41 8.88 -5.09
C ALA A 131 19.95 8.60 -4.65
N THR A 132 19.76 8.30 -3.37
CA THR A 132 18.44 8.09 -2.76
C THR A 132 17.66 9.41 -2.75
N LEU A 133 16.47 9.41 -3.34
CA LEU A 133 15.51 10.50 -3.17
C LEU A 133 14.93 10.48 -1.74
N GLU A 134 14.37 11.60 -1.29
CA GLU A 134 13.54 11.59 -0.08
C GLU A 134 12.41 10.58 -0.27
N SER A 135 12.29 9.66 0.68
CA SER A 135 11.25 8.65 0.67
C SER A 135 9.87 9.32 0.77
N GLY A 136 8.98 8.94 -0.14
CA GLY A 136 7.59 9.35 -0.07
C GLY A 136 6.87 8.63 1.08
N TYR A 137 5.61 9.00 1.30
CA TYR A 137 4.71 8.29 2.20
C TYR A 137 3.32 8.22 1.57
N ARG A 138 2.55 7.19 1.88
CA ARG A 138 1.18 7.04 1.39
C ARG A 138 0.25 6.63 2.52
N PHE A 139 -0.97 7.13 2.46
CA PHE A 139 -2.09 6.67 3.27
C PHE A 139 -3.20 6.19 2.36
N HIS A 140 -3.77 5.03 2.65
CA HIS A 140 -4.96 4.49 2.01
C HIS A 140 -6.06 4.39 3.06
N LEU A 141 -7.17 5.09 2.84
CA LEU A 141 -8.36 5.03 3.67
C LEU A 141 -9.38 4.08 3.02
N HIS A 142 -9.63 2.94 3.66
CA HIS A 142 -10.63 1.98 3.24
C HIS A 142 -11.97 2.26 3.93
N ARG A 143 -13.02 2.34 3.12
CA ARG A 143 -14.38 2.67 3.56
C ARG A 143 -15.30 1.45 3.45
N ARG A 144 -16.29 1.35 4.35
CA ARG A 144 -17.30 0.28 4.35
C ARG A 144 -18.11 0.34 3.06
N GLY A 145 -18.35 -0.82 2.45
CA GLY A 145 -19.11 -0.93 1.18
C GLY A 145 -18.34 -0.50 -0.08
N GLU A 146 -17.14 0.06 0.07
CA GLU A 146 -16.32 0.56 -1.03
C GLU A 146 -15.14 -0.38 -1.30
N GLY A 147 -14.95 -0.79 -2.56
CA GLY A 147 -13.84 -1.67 -2.93
C GLY A 147 -12.49 -0.94 -2.93
N ARG A 148 -12.46 0.27 -3.50
CA ARG A 148 -11.24 1.04 -3.76
C ARG A 148 -10.96 2.00 -2.58
N PRO A 149 -9.72 2.02 -2.05
CA PRO A 149 -9.34 2.98 -1.03
C PRO A 149 -9.17 4.38 -1.62
N VAL A 150 -9.24 5.38 -0.73
CA VAL A 150 -8.82 6.74 -1.06
C VAL A 150 -7.33 6.88 -0.76
N GLU A 151 -6.54 7.29 -1.76
CA GLU A 151 -5.09 7.51 -1.60
C GLU A 151 -4.80 8.97 -1.26
N LEU A 152 -4.05 9.19 -0.18
CA LEU A 152 -3.51 10.49 0.22
C LEU A 152 -1.99 10.49 0.00
N ASP A 153 -1.50 11.44 -0.78
CA ASP A 153 -0.09 11.66 -1.07
C ASP A 153 0.37 13.01 -0.50
N PRO A 154 1.14 13.05 0.60
CA PRO A 154 1.70 14.28 1.13
C PRO A 154 2.51 15.12 0.13
N GLY A 155 3.16 14.50 -0.87
CA GLY A 155 3.94 15.21 -1.87
C GLY A 155 3.11 15.87 -2.98
N ALA A 156 1.83 15.48 -3.13
CA ALA A 156 0.94 15.98 -4.19
C ALA A 156 -0.38 16.60 -3.65
N PHE A 157 -0.64 16.50 -2.34
CA PHE A 157 -1.89 16.96 -1.73
C PHE A 157 -1.95 18.47 -1.61
N ASP A 158 -3.00 19.07 -2.20
CA ASP A 158 -3.27 20.49 -2.09
C ASP A 158 -4.14 20.82 -0.85
N PHE A 159 -3.49 21.37 0.17
CA PHE A 159 -4.12 21.87 1.41
C PHE A 159 -4.75 23.26 1.25
N GLY A 160 -4.69 23.87 0.06
CA GLY A 160 -5.15 25.23 -0.20
C GLY A 160 -4.25 26.31 0.42
N SER A 161 -4.74 27.55 0.39
CA SER A 161 -3.99 28.76 0.78
C SER A 161 -3.69 28.91 2.28
N ARG A 162 -4.21 28.01 3.14
CA ARG A 162 -4.07 28.07 4.61
C ARG A 162 -2.89 27.26 5.17
N ALA A 163 -2.10 26.60 4.33
CA ALA A 163 -1.09 25.63 4.75
C ALA A 163 0.36 26.16 4.79
N ALA A 164 0.56 27.48 4.91
CA ALA A 164 1.91 28.04 4.91
C ALA A 164 2.70 27.60 6.15
N GLY A 165 3.73 26.77 5.95
CA GLY A 165 4.79 26.50 6.94
C GLY A 165 4.76 25.15 7.66
N VAL A 166 3.78 24.27 7.42
CA VAL A 166 3.72 22.94 8.05
C VAL A 166 4.10 21.86 7.04
N SER A 167 4.87 20.85 7.48
CA SER A 167 5.16 19.66 6.65
C SER A 167 3.87 18.96 6.25
N SER A 168 3.63 18.81 4.94
CA SER A 168 2.47 18.11 4.38
C SER A 168 2.28 16.71 4.96
N LEU A 169 3.39 16.00 5.22
CA LEU A 169 3.35 14.68 5.86
C LEU A 169 2.83 14.76 7.29
N LEU A 170 3.35 15.70 8.10
CA LEU A 170 2.89 15.88 9.48
C LEU A 170 1.40 16.25 9.51
N GLN A 171 0.98 17.14 8.61
CA GLN A 171 -0.41 17.59 8.53
C GLN A 171 -1.36 16.44 8.17
N LEU A 172 -1.07 15.67 7.12
CA LEU A 172 -1.89 14.50 6.78
C LEU A 172 -1.82 13.41 7.84
N SER A 173 -0.66 13.18 8.47
CA SER A 173 -0.53 12.20 9.55
C SER A 173 -1.46 12.55 10.72
N ALA A 174 -1.51 13.84 11.12
CA ALA A 174 -2.41 14.30 12.17
C ALA A 174 -3.89 14.12 11.77
N TRP A 175 -4.24 14.45 10.53
CA TRP A 175 -5.59 14.25 10.02
C TRP A 175 -6.01 12.78 10.02
N VAL A 176 -5.15 11.89 9.53
CA VAL A 176 -5.40 10.44 9.50
C VAL A 176 -5.50 9.90 10.92
N GLN A 177 -4.56 10.25 11.81
CA GLN A 177 -4.55 9.77 13.19
C GLN A 177 -5.84 10.10 13.94
N GLU A 178 -6.38 11.30 13.74
CA GLU A 178 -7.64 11.68 14.38
C GLU A 178 -8.85 11.02 13.73
N LEU A 179 -8.86 10.88 12.40
CA LEU A 179 -9.92 10.21 11.66
C LEU A 179 -9.99 8.70 11.98
N THR A 180 -8.86 8.07 12.28
CA THR A 180 -8.74 6.63 12.56
C THR A 180 -8.80 6.29 14.04
N ARG A 181 -9.21 7.21 14.92
CA ARG A 181 -9.40 6.90 16.35
C ARG A 181 -10.46 5.80 16.49
N GLY A 182 -10.06 4.65 17.04
CA GLY A 182 -10.92 3.47 17.19
C GLY A 182 -11.08 2.63 15.92
N VAL A 183 -10.31 2.91 14.86
CA VAL A 183 -10.27 2.14 13.61
C VAL A 183 -8.94 1.39 13.51
N LEU A 184 -8.93 0.25 12.82
CA LEU A 184 -7.70 -0.50 12.56
C LEU A 184 -6.74 0.32 11.69
N VAL A 185 -5.50 0.46 12.15
CA VAL A 185 -4.40 1.08 11.39
C VAL A 185 -3.33 0.03 11.11
N ASP A 186 -2.99 -0.14 9.84
CA ASP A 186 -1.95 -1.04 9.37
C ASP A 186 -0.72 -0.23 8.90
N ASP A 187 0.35 -0.29 9.68
CA ASP A 187 1.65 0.29 9.34
C ASP A 187 2.69 -0.79 8.94
N ALA A 188 2.27 -2.04 8.78
CA ALA A 188 3.18 -3.17 8.64
C ALA A 188 3.90 -3.21 7.28
N PHE A 189 3.42 -2.44 6.29
CA PHE A 189 4.09 -2.25 5.00
C PHE A 189 5.56 -1.81 5.16
N ARG A 190 5.88 -1.00 6.17
CA ARG A 190 7.25 -0.54 6.47
C ARG A 190 8.25 -1.67 6.74
N ARG A 191 7.74 -2.89 7.01
CA ARG A 191 8.54 -4.09 7.32
C ARG A 191 8.78 -4.95 6.08
N LEU A 192 8.20 -4.60 4.94
CA LEU A 192 8.43 -5.30 3.68
C LEU A 192 9.65 -4.70 2.97
N PRO A 193 10.53 -5.55 2.41
CA PRO A 193 11.55 -5.08 1.48
C PRO A 193 10.89 -4.35 0.30
N PRO A 194 11.40 -3.17 -0.11
CA PRO A 194 10.83 -2.43 -1.22
C PRO A 194 11.04 -3.18 -2.53
N GLU A 195 9.96 -3.48 -3.23
CA GLU A 195 9.99 -4.00 -4.60
C GLU A 195 9.85 -2.82 -5.56
N LEU A 196 10.99 -2.38 -6.10
CA LEU A 196 11.04 -1.22 -6.99
C LEU A 196 10.61 -1.59 -8.41
N GLY A 197 9.64 -0.85 -8.93
CA GLY A 197 9.21 -0.90 -10.32
C GLY A 197 9.26 0.49 -10.93
N VAL A 198 9.01 0.58 -12.24
CA VAL A 198 8.95 1.87 -12.94
C VAL A 198 7.89 2.76 -12.28
N ALA A 199 8.31 3.92 -11.80
CA ALA A 199 7.43 4.90 -11.17
C ALA A 199 6.37 5.37 -12.17
N GLU A 200 5.15 5.59 -11.66
CA GLU A 200 4.11 6.25 -12.45
C GLU A 200 4.43 7.75 -12.55
N PRO A 201 4.17 8.40 -13.69
CA PRO A 201 4.39 9.83 -13.84
C PRO A 201 3.64 10.61 -12.76
N ALA A 202 4.31 11.52 -12.06
CA ALA A 202 3.64 12.36 -11.09
C ALA A 202 2.70 13.35 -11.81
N ALA A 203 1.45 13.45 -11.37
CA ALA A 203 0.48 14.37 -11.96
C ALA A 203 0.75 15.83 -11.58
N THR A 204 1.21 16.09 -10.36
CA THR A 204 1.44 17.43 -9.79
C THR A 204 2.57 17.44 -8.74
N GLY A 205 2.98 18.63 -8.29
CA GLY A 205 3.93 18.82 -7.19
C GLY A 205 5.42 18.82 -7.62
N PRO A 206 6.35 18.90 -6.64
CA PRO A 206 7.79 18.93 -6.91
C PRO A 206 8.29 17.74 -7.73
N LEU A 207 7.62 16.59 -7.60
CA LEU A 207 7.89 15.38 -8.36
C LEU A 207 7.50 15.49 -9.83
N ALA A 208 6.33 16.07 -10.15
CA ALA A 208 5.95 16.34 -11.54
C ALA A 208 6.92 17.36 -12.19
N ALA A 209 7.41 18.32 -11.40
CA ALA A 209 8.44 19.26 -11.87
C ALA A 209 9.78 18.55 -12.14
N ALA A 210 10.20 17.62 -11.29
CA ALA A 210 11.39 16.80 -11.50
C ALA A 210 11.25 15.87 -12.72
N ASP A 211 10.09 15.22 -12.89
CA ASP A 211 9.78 14.39 -14.07
C ASP A 211 9.82 15.22 -15.36
N ALA A 212 9.26 16.43 -15.35
CA ALA A 212 9.30 17.34 -16.49
C ALA A 212 10.73 17.82 -16.83
N LEU A 213 11.57 18.04 -15.82
CA LEU A 213 12.99 18.36 -15.99
C LEU A 213 13.77 17.16 -16.55
N GLY A 214 13.51 15.95 -16.04
CA GLY A 214 14.07 14.70 -16.54
C GLY A 214 13.65 14.38 -17.97
N ALA A 215 12.39 14.64 -18.34
CA ALA A 215 11.90 14.49 -19.71
C ALA A 215 12.58 15.47 -20.69
N ARG A 216 12.92 16.70 -20.26
CA ARG A 216 13.73 17.62 -21.06
C ARG A 216 15.18 17.15 -21.21
N ALA A 217 15.74 16.48 -20.21
CA ALA A 217 17.05 15.84 -20.31
C ALA A 217 17.03 14.58 -21.21
N ALA A 218 15.91 13.85 -21.23
CA ALA A 218 15.67 12.70 -22.12
C ALA A 218 15.76 13.05 -23.61
N VAL A 219 15.27 14.23 -24.00
CA VAL A 219 15.38 14.75 -25.37
C VAL A 219 16.85 14.97 -25.78
N ARG A 220 17.78 15.06 -24.80
CA ARG A 220 19.24 15.14 -25.01
C ARG A 220 19.96 13.79 -24.86
N GLY A 221 19.24 12.68 -24.71
CA GLY A 221 19.77 11.32 -24.83
C GLY A 221 19.76 10.46 -23.56
N GLU A 222 19.46 11.00 -22.38
CA GLU A 222 19.51 10.23 -21.12
C GLU A 222 18.39 10.66 -20.15
N ALA A 223 17.23 10.03 -20.25
CA ALA A 223 16.22 10.13 -19.20
C ALA A 223 16.62 9.22 -18.04
N ALA A 224 16.83 9.77 -16.84
CA ALA A 224 16.96 8.95 -15.65
C ALA A 224 15.61 8.25 -15.37
N LEU A 225 15.62 6.91 -15.31
CA LEU A 225 14.43 6.14 -14.96
C LEU A 225 14.23 6.23 -13.44
N VAL A 226 13.06 6.67 -13.01
CA VAL A 226 12.69 6.67 -11.59
C VAL A 226 12.03 5.33 -11.26
N LEU A 227 12.52 4.66 -10.24
CA LEU A 227 11.94 3.44 -9.70
C LEU A 227 11.34 3.72 -8.31
N ASP A 228 10.16 3.19 -8.02
CA ASP A 228 9.54 3.23 -6.69
C ASP A 228 8.74 1.97 -6.36
N ASN A 229 8.34 1.81 -5.09
CA ASN A 229 7.51 0.70 -4.63
C ASN A 229 6.02 1.08 -4.48
N LEU A 230 5.53 2.11 -5.17
CA LEU A 230 4.13 2.55 -5.05
C LEU A 230 3.14 1.46 -5.49
N ARG A 231 3.47 0.73 -6.55
CA ARG A 231 2.66 -0.41 -7.01
C ARG A 231 2.60 -1.52 -5.97
N GLN A 232 3.71 -1.78 -5.28
CA GLN A 232 3.77 -2.74 -4.17
C GLN A 232 2.86 -2.28 -3.02
N PHE A 233 2.94 -1.00 -2.62
CA PHE A 233 2.08 -0.43 -1.58
C PHE A 233 0.60 -0.52 -1.92
N ARG A 234 0.21 -0.14 -3.14
CA ARG A 234 -1.19 -0.18 -3.58
C ARG A 234 -1.73 -1.61 -3.61
N PHE A 235 -0.94 -2.56 -4.11
CA PHE A 235 -1.29 -3.98 -4.09
C PHE A 235 -1.42 -4.50 -2.65
N TYR A 236 -0.46 -4.17 -1.78
CA TYR A 236 -0.49 -4.49 -0.35
C TYR A 236 -1.78 -4.02 0.31
N SER A 237 -2.04 -2.72 0.19
CA SER A 237 -3.21 -2.09 0.78
C SER A 237 -4.52 -2.66 0.23
N ALA A 238 -4.58 -2.98 -1.07
CA ALA A 238 -5.76 -3.56 -1.69
C ALA A 238 -6.15 -4.93 -1.12
N TRP A 239 -5.18 -5.84 -0.95
CA TRP A 239 -5.51 -7.14 -0.35
C TRP A 239 -5.76 -7.03 1.16
N ARG A 240 -5.16 -6.08 1.87
CA ARG A 240 -5.52 -5.78 3.27
C ARG A 240 -6.98 -5.34 3.38
N GLY A 241 -7.42 -4.41 2.54
CA GLY A 241 -8.82 -3.98 2.49
C GLY A 241 -9.78 -5.12 2.14
N ALA A 242 -9.40 -5.98 1.19
CA ALA A 242 -10.19 -7.14 0.83
C ALA A 242 -10.34 -8.13 2.00
N VAL A 243 -9.28 -8.40 2.76
CA VAL A 243 -9.37 -9.23 3.97
C VAL A 243 -10.42 -8.69 4.95
N GLU A 244 -10.40 -7.40 5.24
CA GLU A 244 -11.37 -6.84 6.20
C GLU A 244 -12.82 -6.89 5.67
N ARG A 245 -13.03 -6.77 4.35
CA ARG A 245 -14.36 -6.95 3.74
C ARG A 245 -14.86 -8.39 3.76
N HIS A 246 -13.98 -9.37 3.61
CA HIS A 246 -14.35 -10.79 3.67
C HIS A 246 -14.52 -11.30 5.12
N ARG A 247 -14.15 -10.49 6.12
CA ARG A 247 -14.31 -10.78 7.55
C ARG A 247 -15.48 -10.06 8.23
N SER A 248 -15.97 -8.97 7.63
CA SER A 248 -17.06 -8.13 8.14
C SER A 248 -18.41 -8.61 7.63
#